data_AF-A0ABC9PWE2-F1
#
_entry.id   AF-A0ABC9PWE2-F1
#
_cell.length_a   1.000
_cell.length_b   1.000
_cell.length_c   1.000
_cell.angle_alpha   90.00
_cell.angle_beta   90.00
_cell.angle_gamma   90.00
#
_symmetry.space_group_name_H-M   'P 1'
#
loop_
_entity.id
_entity.type
_entity.pdbx_description
1 polymer ?
#
loop_
_entity_poly.entity_id
_entity_poly.type
_entity_poly.pdbx_seq_one_letter_code
_entity_poly.pdbx_strand_id
1 'polypeptide(L)'
;MIDLTEKEIEYQSELKFKRAVNSARFPKIKYLHDFDFMFQPSINQQEILTLKSMHFLEDSINICFLGNSGVGKTHLAISLGIEACKQNIKTRFYTFKELIDLLTVSDSKGIINKTLKQLSRIELLIIDEIGYTPITKEQADLFYQLMSLRYEWKSTIITTNIPFSSWGESFSNKIVSAAIIDRLVHHSKVFKITGESYRLKDYKTEKSLNIRQS
;
A
#
# COMPACT_ATOMS: atom_id res chain seq x y z
N MET A 1 36.05 10.08 -21.28
CA MET A 1 35.77 8.67 -20.91
C MET A 1 34.93 8.57 -19.63
N ILE A 2 35.21 9.33 -18.56
CA ILE A 2 34.44 9.30 -17.30
C ILE A 2 32.97 9.75 -17.49
N ASP A 3 32.71 10.81 -18.26
CA ASP A 3 31.35 11.32 -18.56
C ASP A 3 30.48 10.32 -19.36
N LEU A 4 31.10 9.49 -20.22
CA LEU A 4 30.36 8.46 -20.98
C LEU A 4 29.93 7.29 -20.08
N THR A 5 30.77 6.93 -19.11
CA THR A 5 30.48 5.85 -18.15
C THR A 5 29.44 6.25 -17.11
N GLU A 6 29.43 7.51 -16.66
CA GLU A 6 28.42 8.02 -15.73
C GLU A 6 27.03 8.06 -16.37
N LYS A 7 26.94 8.57 -17.60
CA LYS A 7 25.70 8.59 -18.39
C LYS A 7 25.13 7.20 -18.63
N GLU A 8 25.99 6.21 -18.89
CA GLU A 8 25.54 4.82 -19.07
C GLU A 8 25.00 4.22 -17.75
N ILE A 9 25.67 4.46 -16.62
CA ILE A 9 25.19 3.99 -15.30
C ILE A 9 23.83 4.61 -14.97
N GLU A 10 23.67 5.91 -15.21
CA GLU A 10 22.42 6.62 -14.98
C GLU A 10 21.29 6.08 -15.86
N TYR A 11 21.56 5.87 -17.16
CA TYR A 11 20.61 5.29 -18.09
C TYR A 11 20.17 3.88 -17.68
N GLN A 12 21.11 3.02 -17.27
CA GLN A 12 20.78 1.67 -16.80
C GLN A 12 19.97 1.69 -15.50
N SER A 13 20.28 2.62 -14.59
CA SER A 13 19.50 2.83 -13.35
C SER A 13 18.06 3.24 -13.67
N GLU A 14 17.88 4.17 -14.61
CA GLU A 14 16.57 4.66 -15.02
C GLU A 14 15.72 3.54 -15.66
N LEU A 15 16.33 2.70 -16.51
CA LEU A 15 15.65 1.54 -17.10
C LEU A 15 15.21 0.53 -16.04
N LYS A 16 16.06 0.25 -15.05
CA LYS A 16 15.71 -0.65 -13.93
C LYS A 16 14.54 -0.08 -13.12
N PHE A 17 14.60 1.20 -12.79
CA PHE A 17 13.52 1.89 -12.08
C PHE A 17 12.20 1.83 -12.85
N LYS A 18 12.19 2.18 -14.15
CA LYS A 18 11.00 2.10 -15.02
C LYS A 18 10.40 0.69 -15.03
N ARG A 19 11.24 -0.35 -15.15
CA ARG A 19 10.80 -1.76 -15.12
C ARG A 19 10.22 -2.14 -13.75
N ALA A 20 10.84 -1.73 -12.65
CA ALA A 20 10.36 -1.97 -11.30
C ALA A 20 8.97 -1.33 -11.06
N VAL A 21 8.82 -0.05 -11.43
CA VAL A 21 7.54 0.69 -11.34
C VAL A 21 6.45 0.01 -12.18
N ASN A 22 6.77 -0.39 -13.42
CA ASN A 22 5.82 -1.10 -14.29
C ASN A 22 5.41 -2.45 -13.71
N SER A 23 6.35 -3.18 -13.09
CA SER A 23 6.08 -4.48 -12.47
C SER A 23 5.24 -4.36 -11.19
N ALA A 24 5.38 -3.25 -10.46
CA ALA A 24 4.60 -2.99 -9.26
C ALA A 24 3.10 -2.76 -9.54
N ARG A 25 2.76 -2.28 -10.75
CA ARG A 25 1.39 -1.97 -11.20
C ARG A 25 0.66 -0.98 -10.28
N PHE A 26 1.32 0.12 -9.94
CA PHE A 26 0.62 1.22 -9.27
C PHE A 26 -0.50 1.76 -10.18
N PRO A 27 -1.67 2.13 -9.62
CA PRO A 27 -2.76 2.68 -10.42
C PRO A 27 -2.43 4.09 -10.95
N LYS A 28 -1.56 4.81 -10.23
CA LYS A 28 -1.03 6.13 -10.58
C LYS A 28 0.38 6.28 -10.01
N ILE A 29 1.17 7.17 -10.60
CA ILE A 29 2.46 7.58 -10.02
C ILE A 29 2.20 8.74 -9.06
N LYS A 30 2.73 8.63 -7.83
CA LYS A 30 2.64 9.65 -6.78
C LYS A 30 3.96 9.71 -6.03
N TYR A 31 4.61 10.86 -5.96
CA TYR A 31 5.86 10.99 -5.22
C TYR A 31 5.62 11.56 -3.83
N LEU A 32 6.56 11.30 -2.93
CA LEU A 32 6.43 11.77 -1.55
C LEU A 32 6.58 13.30 -1.46
N HIS A 33 7.32 13.92 -2.39
CA HIS A 33 7.42 15.38 -2.49
C HIS A 33 6.13 16.05 -2.98
N ASP A 34 5.21 15.30 -3.62
CA ASP A 34 3.90 15.79 -4.02
C ASP A 34 2.90 15.80 -2.85
N PHE A 35 3.27 15.24 -1.68
CA PHE A 35 2.39 15.16 -0.53
C PHE A 35 2.47 16.44 0.31
N ASP A 36 1.34 17.14 0.44
CA ASP A 36 1.23 18.39 1.20
C ASP A 36 1.05 18.11 2.70
N PHE A 37 2.17 18.00 3.43
CA PHE A 37 2.14 17.80 4.88
C PHE A 37 1.51 18.96 5.65
N MET A 38 1.46 20.18 5.07
CA MET A 38 0.77 21.32 5.69
C MET A 38 -0.74 21.16 5.63
N PHE A 39 -1.26 20.59 4.53
CA PHE A 39 -2.68 20.27 4.41
C PHE A 39 -3.09 19.07 5.27
N GLN A 40 -2.16 18.19 5.61
CA GLN A 40 -2.40 17.04 6.48
C GLN A 40 -1.53 17.05 7.75
N PRO A 41 -1.77 17.99 8.69
CA PRO A 41 -0.90 18.21 9.85
C PRO A 41 -0.97 17.10 10.90
N SER A 42 -1.94 16.19 10.80
CA SER A 42 -2.08 15.03 11.71
C SER A 42 -0.96 14.00 11.55
N ILE A 43 -0.19 14.08 10.47
CA ILE A 43 0.90 13.16 10.18
C ILE A 43 2.23 13.81 10.52
N ASN A 44 3.04 13.13 11.31
CA ASN A 44 4.43 13.53 11.52
C ASN A 44 5.24 13.36 10.22
N GLN A 45 5.57 14.48 9.58
CA GLN A 45 6.34 14.50 8.34
C GLN A 45 7.69 13.79 8.49
N GLN A 46 8.41 14.01 9.60
CA GLN A 46 9.73 13.41 9.81
C GLN A 46 9.62 11.89 9.85
N GLU A 47 8.62 11.35 10.55
CA GLU A 47 8.39 9.90 10.59
C GLU A 47 8.10 9.32 9.21
N ILE A 48 7.27 9.98 8.39
CA ILE A 48 7.03 9.51 7.02
C ILE A 48 8.29 9.60 6.16
N LEU A 49 9.08 10.65 6.32
CA LEU A 49 10.35 10.79 5.61
C LEU A 49 11.36 9.70 6.02
N THR A 50 11.37 9.26 7.28
CA THR A 50 12.24 8.15 7.70
C THR A 50 11.92 6.85 6.98
N LEU A 51 10.66 6.62 6.60
CA LEU A 51 10.26 5.40 5.86
C LEU A 51 10.90 5.33 4.46
N LYS A 52 11.38 6.44 3.90
CA LYS A 52 12.05 6.45 2.59
C LYS A 52 13.29 5.56 2.55
N SER A 53 13.97 5.34 3.67
CA SER A 53 15.16 4.48 3.72
C SER A 53 14.84 2.99 3.53
N MET A 54 13.55 2.60 3.63
CA MET A 54 13.11 1.21 3.57
C MET A 54 13.69 0.28 4.65
N HIS A 55 14.37 0.81 5.68
CA HIS A 55 14.92 -0.01 6.78
C HIS A 55 13.86 -0.83 7.52
N PHE A 56 12.60 -0.37 7.55
CA PHE A 56 11.50 -1.12 8.13
C PHE A 56 11.26 -2.49 7.45
N LEU A 57 11.77 -2.70 6.23
CA LEU A 57 11.72 -3.98 5.53
C LEU A 57 12.69 -5.01 6.13
N GLU A 58 13.81 -4.56 6.69
CA GLU A 58 14.83 -5.43 7.29
C GLU A 58 14.28 -6.10 8.55
N ASP A 59 13.49 -5.35 9.32
CA ASP A 59 12.81 -5.82 10.53
C ASP A 59 11.44 -6.45 10.23
N SER A 60 11.05 -6.63 8.96
CA SER A 60 9.72 -7.12 8.55
C SER A 60 8.54 -6.33 9.13
N ILE A 61 8.71 -5.05 9.42
CA ILE A 61 7.68 -4.19 10.01
C ILE A 61 6.63 -3.85 8.95
N ASN A 62 5.35 -4.02 9.27
CA ASN A 62 4.25 -3.56 8.41
C ASN A 62 3.98 -2.07 8.61
N ILE A 63 3.43 -1.41 7.59
CA ILE A 63 2.98 -0.01 7.72
C ILE A 63 1.48 0.02 7.49
N CYS A 64 0.73 0.63 8.41
CA CYS A 64 -0.70 0.82 8.23
C CYS A 64 -1.06 2.30 8.16
N PHE A 65 -1.69 2.70 7.06
CA PHE A 65 -2.34 4.00 6.95
C PHE A 65 -3.84 3.84 7.25
N LEU A 66 -4.30 4.47 8.34
CA LEU A 66 -5.68 4.44 8.80
C LEU A 66 -6.28 5.85 8.75
N GLY A 67 -7.49 6.01 8.22
CA GLY A 67 -8.16 7.33 8.19
C GLY A 67 -9.27 7.45 7.15
N ASN A 68 -10.02 8.55 7.19
CA ASN A 68 -11.17 8.77 6.32
C ASN A 68 -10.81 8.78 4.81
N SER A 69 -11.82 8.69 3.94
CA SER A 69 -11.59 8.76 2.49
C SER A 69 -10.97 10.09 2.08
N GLY A 70 -10.04 10.05 1.12
CA GLY A 70 -9.44 11.26 0.53
C GLY A 70 -8.38 11.97 1.37
N VAL A 71 -7.95 11.44 2.52
CA VAL A 71 -6.94 12.07 3.39
C VAL A 71 -5.47 11.82 2.98
N GLY A 72 -5.23 11.01 1.94
CA GLY A 72 -3.90 10.78 1.38
C GLY A 72 -3.23 9.42 1.69
N LYS A 73 -3.94 8.46 2.29
CA LYS A 73 -3.42 7.10 2.60
C LYS A 73 -2.78 6.39 1.40
N THR A 74 -3.54 6.27 0.30
CA THR A 74 -3.09 5.62 -0.94
C THR A 74 -1.94 6.37 -1.59
N HIS A 75 -1.91 7.71 -1.49
CA HIS A 75 -0.78 8.51 -1.99
C HIS A 75 0.50 8.12 -1.26
N LEU A 76 0.47 8.10 0.07
CA LEU A 76 1.64 7.72 0.88
C LEU A 76 2.09 6.29 0.56
N ALA A 77 1.17 5.34 0.52
CA ALA A 77 1.47 3.94 0.18
C ALA A 77 2.15 3.80 -1.20
N ILE A 78 1.59 4.44 -2.23
CA ILE A 78 2.18 4.45 -3.59
C ILE A 78 3.54 5.14 -3.58
N SER A 79 3.68 6.27 -2.90
CA SER A 79 4.93 7.04 -2.89
C SER A 79 6.08 6.30 -2.20
N LEU A 80 5.80 5.56 -1.13
CA LEU A 80 6.77 4.65 -0.51
C LEU A 80 7.08 3.47 -1.43
N GLY A 81 6.08 2.91 -2.12
CA GLY A 81 6.30 1.88 -3.13
C GLY A 81 7.22 2.34 -4.28
N ILE A 82 7.07 3.59 -4.72
CA ILE A 82 7.95 4.19 -5.73
C ILE A 82 9.38 4.35 -5.19
N GLU A 83 9.52 4.78 -3.94
CA GLU A 83 10.84 4.90 -3.31
C GLU A 83 11.53 3.53 -3.16
N ALA A 84 10.77 2.50 -2.80
CA ALA A 84 11.25 1.12 -2.80
C ALA A 84 11.71 0.67 -4.20
N CYS A 85 10.95 0.99 -5.26
CA CYS A 85 11.35 0.69 -6.64
C CYS A 85 12.66 1.38 -7.05
N LYS A 86 12.93 2.61 -6.59
CA LYS A 86 14.21 3.30 -6.85
C LYS A 86 15.39 2.57 -6.22
N GLN A 87 15.17 1.92 -5.09
CA GLN A 87 16.15 1.11 -4.38
C GLN A 87 16.19 -0.34 -4.89
N ASN A 88 15.56 -0.63 -6.03
CA ASN A 88 15.46 -1.97 -6.66
C ASN A 88 14.75 -3.03 -5.80
N ILE A 89 13.93 -2.61 -4.84
CA ILE A 89 13.13 -3.52 -4.00
C ILE A 89 11.90 -4.00 -4.78
N LYS A 90 11.68 -5.32 -4.80
CA LYS A 90 10.54 -5.94 -5.49
C LYS A 90 9.24 -5.54 -4.81
N THR A 91 8.50 -4.66 -5.47
CA THR A 91 7.26 -4.08 -4.96
C THR A 91 6.07 -4.51 -5.81
N ARG A 92 4.90 -4.68 -5.18
CA ARG A 92 3.65 -4.95 -5.90
C ARG A 92 2.46 -4.33 -5.19
N PHE A 93 1.60 -3.69 -5.97
CA PHE A 93 0.36 -3.05 -5.51
C PHE A 93 -0.87 -3.87 -5.90
N TYR A 94 -1.79 -4.04 -4.96
CA TYR A 94 -3.14 -4.53 -5.22
C TYR A 94 -4.15 -3.68 -4.45
N THR A 95 -5.31 -3.41 -5.03
CA THR A 95 -6.49 -3.15 -4.19
C THR A 95 -6.87 -4.44 -3.46
N PHE A 96 -7.50 -4.32 -2.30
CA PHE A 96 -7.92 -5.49 -1.53
C PHE A 96 -8.85 -6.39 -2.35
N LYS A 97 -9.77 -5.80 -3.13
CA LYS A 97 -10.65 -6.53 -4.04
C LYS A 97 -9.87 -7.35 -5.08
N GLU A 98 -8.94 -6.74 -5.80
CA GLU A 98 -8.14 -7.45 -6.81
C GLU A 98 -7.33 -8.60 -6.21
N LEU A 99 -6.81 -8.42 -4.99
CA LEU A 99 -6.08 -9.46 -4.29
C LEU A 99 -6.99 -10.64 -3.93
N ILE A 100 -8.17 -10.37 -3.38
CA ILE A 100 -9.14 -11.42 -3.05
C ILE A 100 -9.59 -12.16 -4.30
N ASP A 101 -9.92 -11.44 -5.39
CA ASP A 101 -10.29 -12.05 -6.66
C ASP A 101 -9.18 -12.95 -7.21
N LEU A 102 -7.91 -12.50 -7.15
CA LEU A 102 -6.75 -13.31 -7.54
C LEU A 102 -6.63 -14.60 -6.71
N LEU A 103 -6.80 -14.51 -5.40
CA LEU A 103 -6.73 -15.66 -4.50
C LEU A 103 -7.88 -16.65 -4.78
N THR A 104 -9.11 -16.16 -4.89
CA THR A 104 -10.30 -16.99 -5.17
C THR A 104 -10.19 -17.69 -6.52
N VAL A 105 -9.80 -16.98 -7.58
CA VAL A 105 -9.62 -17.59 -8.91
C VAL A 105 -8.46 -18.60 -8.92
N SER A 106 -7.41 -18.36 -8.14
CA SER A 106 -6.29 -19.31 -8.02
C SER A 106 -6.70 -20.58 -7.30
N ASP A 107 -7.53 -20.45 -6.27
CA ASP A 107 -8.09 -21.56 -5.50
C ASP A 107 -9.02 -22.41 -6.36
N SER A 108 -9.95 -21.79 -7.08
CA SER A 108 -10.86 -22.52 -7.99
C SER A 108 -10.12 -23.25 -9.12
N LYS A 109 -8.91 -22.79 -9.48
CA LYS A 109 -8.06 -23.41 -10.51
C LYS A 109 -7.07 -24.43 -9.93
N GLY A 110 -7.07 -24.68 -8.62
CA GLY A 110 -6.14 -25.60 -7.96
C GLY A 110 -4.68 -25.13 -7.93
N ILE A 111 -4.42 -23.83 -8.13
CA ILE A 111 -3.06 -23.25 -8.17
C ILE A 111 -2.78 -22.29 -7.00
N ILE A 112 -3.63 -22.28 -5.97
CA ILE A 112 -3.51 -21.37 -4.81
C ILE A 112 -2.14 -21.41 -4.16
N ASN A 113 -1.56 -22.59 -3.94
CA ASN A 113 -0.23 -22.74 -3.34
C ASN A 113 0.87 -22.03 -4.15
N LYS A 114 0.77 -22.04 -5.48
CA LYS A 114 1.70 -21.32 -6.36
C LYS A 114 1.52 -19.81 -6.23
N THR A 115 0.27 -19.34 -6.23
CA THR A 115 -0.07 -17.92 -6.08
C THR A 115 0.38 -17.37 -4.73
N LEU A 116 0.09 -18.07 -3.64
CA LEU A 116 0.53 -17.72 -2.28
C LEU A 116 2.06 -17.63 -2.20
N LYS A 117 2.78 -18.61 -2.75
CA LYS A 117 4.26 -18.61 -2.78
C LYS A 117 4.83 -17.46 -3.60
N GLN A 118 4.15 -17.06 -4.68
CA GLN A 118 4.58 -15.90 -5.47
C GLN A 118 4.37 -14.60 -4.69
N LEU A 119 3.20 -14.41 -4.10
CA LEU A 119 2.85 -13.20 -3.34
C LEU A 119 3.67 -13.07 -2.04
N SER A 120 3.96 -14.18 -1.35
CA SER A 120 4.76 -14.16 -0.12
C SER A 120 6.22 -13.79 -0.34
N ARG A 121 6.75 -13.95 -1.57
CA ARG A 121 8.14 -13.60 -1.91
C ARG A 121 8.34 -12.13 -2.28
N ILE A 122 7.27 -11.37 -2.45
CA ILE A 122 7.33 -9.94 -2.78
C ILE A 122 7.87 -9.21 -1.55
N GLU A 123 8.93 -8.42 -1.74
CA GLU A 123 9.64 -7.74 -0.65
C GLU A 123 8.73 -6.69 -0.01
N LEU A 124 8.10 -5.87 -0.84
CA LEU A 124 7.08 -4.91 -0.40
C LEU A 124 5.74 -5.17 -1.10
N LEU A 125 4.77 -5.67 -0.36
CA LEU A 125 3.39 -5.82 -0.84
C LEU A 125 2.56 -4.62 -0.35
N ILE A 126 1.84 -3.96 -1.25
CA ILE A 126 0.93 -2.87 -0.92
C ILE A 126 -0.50 -3.36 -1.16
N ILE A 127 -1.35 -3.24 -0.14
CA ILE A 127 -2.74 -3.64 -0.18
C ILE A 127 -3.61 -2.44 0.19
N ASP A 128 -4.28 -1.88 -0.82
CA ASP A 128 -5.07 -0.66 -0.68
C ASP A 128 -6.55 -0.98 -0.40
N GLU A 129 -7.23 -0.13 0.37
CA GLU A 129 -8.68 -0.17 0.62
C GLU A 129 -9.18 -1.44 1.35
N ILE A 130 -8.43 -1.94 2.34
CA ILE A 130 -8.87 -3.09 3.13
C ILE A 130 -10.11 -2.72 3.96
N GLY A 131 -11.08 -3.63 3.96
CA GLY A 131 -12.30 -3.55 4.77
C GLY A 131 -13.50 -2.90 4.06
N TYR A 132 -13.28 -2.23 2.92
CA TYR A 132 -14.37 -1.53 2.20
C TYR A 132 -15.41 -2.48 1.61
N THR A 133 -14.98 -3.63 1.09
CA THR A 133 -15.85 -4.65 0.50
C THR A 133 -15.99 -5.81 1.49
N PRO A 134 -17.22 -6.22 1.87
CA PRO A 134 -17.42 -7.44 2.64
C PRO A 134 -16.94 -8.66 1.86
N ILE A 135 -16.32 -9.61 2.55
CA ILE A 135 -15.82 -10.85 1.94
C ILE A 135 -16.43 -12.08 2.62
N THR A 136 -16.45 -13.20 1.90
CA THR A 136 -16.91 -14.48 2.46
C THR A 136 -15.87 -15.06 3.41
N LYS A 137 -16.28 -16.08 4.18
CA LYS A 137 -15.36 -16.79 5.09
C LYS A 137 -14.20 -17.43 4.34
N GLU A 138 -14.47 -18.05 3.20
CA GLU A 138 -13.45 -18.71 2.37
C GLU A 138 -12.43 -17.69 1.84
N GLN A 139 -12.90 -16.52 1.42
CA GLN A 139 -12.03 -15.42 1.00
C GLN A 139 -11.17 -14.89 2.16
N ALA A 140 -11.74 -14.78 3.35
CA ALA A 140 -11.00 -14.40 4.55
C ALA A 140 -9.93 -15.44 4.91
N ASP A 141 -10.23 -16.73 4.78
CA ASP A 141 -9.29 -17.83 5.03
C ASP A 141 -8.11 -17.81 4.03
N LEU A 142 -8.37 -17.53 2.74
CA LEU A 142 -7.33 -17.37 1.73
C LEU A 142 -6.42 -16.16 2.02
N PHE A 143 -7.02 -15.03 2.41
CA PHE A 143 -6.25 -13.84 2.79
C PHE A 143 -5.41 -14.09 4.05
N TYR A 144 -5.97 -14.77 5.03
CA TYR A 144 -5.26 -15.18 6.24
C TYR A 144 -4.05 -16.06 5.93
N GLN A 145 -4.16 -17.02 5.00
CA GLN A 145 -3.03 -17.84 4.57
C GLN A 145 -1.90 -16.97 4.00
N LEU A 146 -2.23 -15.98 3.16
CA LEU A 146 -1.23 -15.06 2.61
C LEU A 146 -0.55 -14.24 3.71
N MET A 147 -1.34 -13.64 4.62
CA MET A 147 -0.79 -12.83 5.71
C MET A 147 0.08 -13.67 6.66
N SER A 148 -0.30 -14.92 6.92
CA SER A 148 0.48 -15.85 7.73
C SER A 148 1.84 -16.19 7.10
N LEU A 149 1.90 -16.35 5.76
CA LEU A 149 3.16 -16.60 5.06
C LEU A 149 4.09 -15.38 5.02
N ARG A 150 3.57 -14.18 5.26
CA ARG A 150 4.34 -12.92 5.25
C ARG A 150 4.71 -12.44 6.64
N TYR A 151 3.95 -12.83 7.67
CA TYR A 151 4.15 -12.43 9.05
C TYR A 151 5.60 -12.66 9.50
N GLU A 152 6.25 -11.61 10.04
CA GLU A 152 7.66 -11.62 10.49
C GLU A 152 8.73 -11.89 9.40
N TRP A 153 8.33 -12.13 8.13
CA TRP A 153 9.25 -12.43 7.03
C TRP A 153 9.32 -11.35 5.95
N LYS A 154 8.21 -10.65 5.68
CA LYS A 154 8.10 -9.63 4.63
C LYS A 154 7.10 -8.55 5.00
N SER A 155 7.47 -7.29 4.79
CA SER A 155 6.61 -6.16 5.11
C SER A 155 5.46 -5.94 4.12
N THR A 156 4.36 -5.46 4.65
CA THR A 156 3.17 -5.10 3.90
C THR A 156 2.75 -3.68 4.28
N ILE A 157 2.51 -2.83 3.28
CA ILE A 157 1.83 -1.54 3.50
C ILE A 157 0.34 -1.80 3.27
N ILE A 158 -0.48 -1.41 4.24
CA ILE A 158 -1.94 -1.48 4.11
C ILE A 158 -2.56 -0.10 4.22
N THR A 159 -3.67 0.11 3.52
CA THR A 159 -4.54 1.26 3.75
C THR A 159 -5.93 0.80 4.12
N THR A 160 -6.56 1.49 5.08
CA THR A 160 -7.95 1.23 5.44
C THR A 160 -8.62 2.51 5.93
N ASN A 161 -9.92 2.61 5.69
CA ASN A 161 -10.79 3.64 6.26
C ASN A 161 -11.63 3.10 7.43
N ILE A 162 -11.45 1.83 7.80
CA ILE A 162 -12.22 1.16 8.85
C ILE A 162 -11.29 0.88 10.04
N PRO A 163 -11.69 1.25 11.27
CA PRO A 163 -10.96 0.86 12.46
C PRO A 163 -10.80 -0.67 12.57
N PHE A 164 -9.66 -1.15 13.05
CA PHE A 164 -9.40 -2.60 13.17
C PHE A 164 -10.46 -3.33 14.02
N SER A 165 -11.03 -2.66 15.02
CA SER A 165 -12.13 -3.20 15.84
C SER A 165 -13.37 -3.61 15.03
N SER A 166 -13.58 -2.97 13.86
CA SER A 166 -14.73 -3.20 12.99
C SER A 166 -14.45 -4.21 11.87
N TRP A 167 -13.21 -4.70 11.73
CA TRP A 167 -12.89 -5.71 10.71
C TRP A 167 -13.62 -7.04 10.96
N GLY A 168 -14.00 -7.35 12.20
CA GLY A 168 -14.82 -8.53 12.51
C GLY A 168 -16.11 -8.65 11.69
N GLU A 169 -16.68 -7.51 11.29
CA GLU A 169 -17.89 -7.43 10.46
C GLU A 169 -17.55 -7.54 8.97
N SER A 170 -16.54 -6.82 8.49
CA SER A 170 -16.13 -6.82 7.07
C SER A 170 -15.66 -8.19 6.55
N PHE A 171 -15.05 -9.01 7.41
CA PHE A 171 -14.49 -10.31 7.04
C PHE A 171 -15.46 -11.48 7.28
N SER A 172 -16.69 -11.21 7.72
CA SER A 172 -17.73 -12.22 7.99
C SER A 172 -17.33 -13.35 8.97
N ASN A 173 -16.23 -13.17 9.71
CA ASN A 173 -15.68 -14.15 10.65
C ASN A 173 -14.79 -13.46 11.68
N LYS A 174 -15.30 -13.25 12.89
CA LYS A 174 -14.58 -12.56 13.98
C LYS A 174 -13.26 -13.25 14.37
N ILE A 175 -13.20 -14.57 14.32
CA ILE A 175 -12.01 -15.34 14.72
C ILE A 175 -10.88 -15.13 13.70
N VAL A 176 -11.19 -15.30 12.42
CA VAL A 176 -10.20 -15.12 11.34
C VAL A 176 -9.79 -13.65 11.23
N SER A 177 -10.72 -12.72 11.43
CA SER A 177 -10.43 -11.29 11.51
C SER A 177 -9.40 -10.97 12.60
N ALA A 178 -9.62 -11.48 13.82
CA ALA A 178 -8.70 -11.28 14.92
C ALA A 178 -7.30 -11.83 14.59
N ALA A 179 -7.24 -13.03 13.98
CA ALA A 179 -5.97 -13.64 13.58
C ALA A 179 -5.24 -12.88 12.46
N ILE A 180 -5.98 -12.27 11.52
CA ILE A 180 -5.44 -11.39 10.47
C ILE A 180 -4.91 -10.09 11.09
N ILE A 181 -5.69 -9.45 11.95
CA ILE A 181 -5.30 -8.20 12.63
C ILE A 181 -4.05 -8.43 13.45
N ASP A 182 -3.99 -9.53 14.21
CA ASP A 182 -2.82 -9.92 14.98
C ASP A 182 -1.57 -9.96 14.10
N ARG A 183 -1.60 -10.67 12.97
CA ARG A 183 -0.44 -10.76 12.06
C ARG A 183 -0.13 -9.44 11.34
N LEU A 184 -1.13 -8.66 10.97
CA LEU A 184 -0.92 -7.42 10.23
C LEU A 184 -0.46 -6.27 11.14
N VAL A 185 -1.00 -6.19 12.35
CA VAL A 185 -0.92 -5.01 13.21
C VAL A 185 0.05 -5.19 14.37
N HIS A 186 0.23 -6.41 14.91
CA HIS A 186 1.13 -6.67 16.05
C HIS A 186 2.55 -6.18 15.75
N HIS A 187 3.06 -6.47 14.55
CA HIS A 187 4.36 -6.00 14.08
C HIS A 187 4.23 -4.91 13.03
N SER A 188 3.59 -3.79 13.41
CA SER A 188 3.34 -2.69 12.49
C SER A 188 3.52 -1.30 13.10
N LYS A 189 3.81 -0.34 12.23
CA LYS A 189 3.69 1.09 12.52
C LYS A 189 2.37 1.62 11.95
N VAL A 190 1.51 2.11 12.82
CA VAL A 190 0.18 2.65 12.45
C VAL A 190 0.23 4.16 12.36
N PHE A 191 -0.07 4.70 11.18
CA PHE A 191 -0.22 6.12 10.90
C PHE A 191 -1.69 6.46 10.75
N LYS A 192 -2.24 7.10 11.78
CA LYS A 192 -3.62 7.60 11.74
C LYS A 192 -3.63 8.98 11.10
N ILE A 193 -4.34 9.11 9.98
CA ILE A 193 -4.49 10.35 9.23
C ILE A 193 -5.88 10.93 9.48
N THR A 194 -5.92 12.10 10.12
CA THR A 194 -7.15 12.83 10.43
C THR A 194 -7.10 14.23 9.84
N GLY A 195 -8.09 14.61 9.04
CA GLY A 195 -8.14 15.94 8.45
C GLY A 195 -9.13 16.01 7.29
N GLU A 196 -9.10 17.12 6.58
CA GLU A 196 -9.94 17.32 5.40
C GLU A 196 -9.53 16.39 4.24
N SER A 197 -10.50 16.09 3.38
CA SER A 197 -10.27 15.30 2.17
C SER A 197 -9.67 16.17 1.08
N TYR A 198 -8.53 15.75 0.51
CA TYR A 198 -7.95 16.36 -0.68
C TYR A 198 -8.95 16.40 -1.84
N ARG A 199 -9.79 15.37 -1.98
CA ARG A 199 -10.83 15.31 -3.04
C ARG A 199 -11.86 16.44 -2.89
N LEU A 200 -12.17 16.87 -1.66
CA LEU A 200 -13.07 17.99 -1.41
C LEU A 200 -12.40 19.36 -1.61
N LYS A 201 -11.10 19.47 -1.31
CA LYS A 201 -10.29 20.66 -1.59
C LYS A 201 -10.25 20.95 -3.08
N ASP A 202 -9.97 19.93 -3.89
CA ASP A 202 -9.89 20.04 -5.35
C ASP A 202 -11.25 20.48 -5.92
N TYR A 203 -12.35 19.85 -5.47
CA TYR A 203 -13.71 20.21 -5.88
C TYR A 203 -14.10 21.67 -5.53
N LYS A 204 -13.78 22.15 -4.32
CA LYS A 204 -14.04 23.54 -3.93
C LYS A 204 -13.24 24.53 -4.79
N THR A 205 -11.99 24.17 -5.13
CA THR A 205 -11.09 25.00 -5.93
C THR A 205 -11.60 25.12 -7.37
N GLU A 206 -11.95 24.00 -8.01
CA GLU A 206 -12.52 23.98 -9.37
C GLU A 206 -13.81 24.81 -9.47
N LYS A 207 -14.71 24.68 -8.47
CA LYS A 207 -15.96 25.44 -8.45
C LYS A 207 -15.72 26.94 -8.30
N SER A 208 -14.73 27.35 -7.51
CA SER A 208 -14.38 28.76 -7.32
C SER A 208 -13.76 29.41 -8.57
N LEU A 209 -13.05 28.64 -9.39
CA LEU A 209 -12.49 29.09 -10.68
C LEU A 209 -13.60 29.28 -11.72
N ASN A 210 -14.57 28.36 -11.77
CA ASN A 210 -15.69 28.44 -12.72
C ASN A 210 -16.65 29.61 -12.42
N ILE A 211 -16.82 30.00 -11.15
CA ILE A 211 -17.65 31.15 -10.75
C ILE A 211 -16.95 32.49 -11.09
N ARG A 212 -15.62 32.53 -11.17
CA ARG A 212 -14.87 33.75 -11.52
C ARG A 212 -14.73 33.98 -13.02
N GLN A 213 -15.08 32.98 -13.84
CA GLN A 213 -15.05 33.06 -15.30
C GLN A 213 -16.45 33.24 -15.92
N SER A 214 -17.50 33.24 -15.09
CA SER A 214 -18.90 33.54 -15.44
C SER A 214 -19.30 34.92 -14.97
#